data_AF-A0A836P1V8-F1
#
_entry.id   AF-A0A836P1V8-F1
#
_cell.length_a   1.000
_cell.length_b   1.000
_cell.length_c   1.000
_cell.angle_alpha   90.00
_cell.angle_beta   90.00
_cell.angle_gamma   90.00
#
_symmetry.space_group_name_H-M   'P 1'
#
loop_
_entity.id
_entity.type
_entity.pdbx_description
1 polymer ?
#
loop_
_entity_poly.entity_id
_entity_poly.type
_entity_poly.pdbx_seq_one_letter_code
_entity_poly.pdbx_strand_id
1 'polypeptide(L)'
;VIGLLAGALPAFAAAPAAGVSSAAGAFVSKRPPKAQRRFVSKAVEQQIAQIKARIADPELAWLFENCYPNTLDTTVETGTRNGKPDTFVITGDIHAMWLRDSSAQVHPYVPLAKHDPALRRMFHGLIQRQAACITLDPYANAFLPDGQTQRLKWSLNDITEMKPGVGERKWEVDSLCYPIRIAHAYWRATGDAAPFDDDWRAAMHVVVKTFRAQQR
;
A
#
# COMPACT_ATOMS: atom_id res chain seq x y z
N VAL A 1 0.57 -71.04 -39.73
CA VAL A 1 1.38 -70.16 -40.61
C VAL A 1 1.00 -68.73 -40.26
N ILE A 2 2.01 -67.86 -40.09
CA ILE A 2 1.96 -66.45 -39.61
C ILE A 2 1.85 -66.37 -38.08
N GLY A 3 2.76 -65.80 -37.30
CA GLY A 3 3.93 -64.97 -37.56
C GLY A 3 4.05 -63.95 -36.41
N LEU A 4 5.15 -64.01 -35.64
CA LEU A 4 5.50 -63.03 -34.59
C LEU A 4 5.48 -61.59 -35.12
N LEU A 5 5.18 -60.63 -34.25
CA LEU A 5 5.90 -59.34 -34.17
C LEU A 5 5.66 -58.73 -32.76
N ALA A 6 6.59 -59.01 -31.85
CA ALA A 6 6.72 -58.30 -30.58
C ALA A 6 7.42 -56.97 -30.84
N GLY A 7 6.71 -55.85 -30.69
CA GLY A 7 7.30 -54.51 -30.71
C GLY A 7 7.77 -54.12 -29.31
N ALA A 8 9.08 -54.03 -29.10
CA ALA A 8 9.67 -53.48 -27.89
C ALA A 8 9.53 -51.95 -27.89
N LEU A 9 8.87 -51.38 -26.89
CA LEU A 9 8.89 -49.94 -26.62
C LEU A 9 10.23 -49.59 -25.93
N PRO A 10 10.96 -48.55 -26.36
CA PRO A 10 12.16 -48.13 -25.67
C PRO A 10 11.80 -47.49 -24.33
N ALA A 11 12.36 -48.00 -23.25
CA ALA A 11 12.33 -47.35 -21.95
C ALA A 11 13.13 -46.05 -22.04
N PHE A 12 12.46 -44.90 -21.97
CA PHE A 12 13.12 -43.63 -21.73
C PHE A 12 13.66 -43.61 -20.30
N ALA A 13 14.96 -43.82 -20.16
CA ALA A 13 15.66 -43.55 -18.91
C ALA A 13 15.58 -42.03 -18.65
N ALA A 14 14.82 -41.63 -17.64
CA ALA A 14 14.85 -40.26 -17.13
C ALA A 14 16.24 -40.00 -16.56
N ALA A 15 17.03 -39.18 -17.25
CA ALA A 15 18.27 -38.66 -16.69
C ALA A 15 17.94 -37.87 -15.41
N PRO A 16 18.75 -37.98 -14.34
CA PRO A 16 18.55 -37.12 -13.19
C PRO A 16 18.75 -35.69 -13.66
N ALA A 17 17.74 -34.84 -13.45
CA ALA A 17 17.87 -33.41 -13.65
C ALA A 17 19.03 -32.96 -12.75
N ALA A 18 20.18 -32.69 -13.36
CA ALA A 18 21.30 -32.07 -12.68
C ALA A 18 20.77 -30.74 -12.16
N GLY A 19 20.59 -30.67 -10.84
CA GLY A 19 20.26 -29.43 -10.16
C GLY A 19 21.31 -28.42 -10.57
N VAL A 20 20.87 -27.41 -11.32
CA VAL A 20 21.69 -26.23 -11.55
C VAL A 20 21.78 -25.58 -10.17
N SER A 21 22.82 -25.94 -9.43
CA SER A 21 23.25 -25.19 -8.26
C SER A 21 23.70 -23.83 -8.77
N SER A 22 22.73 -22.95 -8.95
CA SER A 22 22.94 -21.52 -8.99
C SER A 22 23.63 -21.20 -7.68
N ALA A 23 24.92 -20.88 -7.77
CA ALA A 23 25.68 -20.40 -6.64
C ALA A 23 24.89 -19.26 -5.99
N ALA A 24 24.38 -19.52 -4.79
CA ALA A 24 23.55 -18.61 -4.03
C ALA A 24 24.29 -17.27 -3.87
N GLY A 25 23.95 -16.29 -4.70
CA GLY A 25 24.24 -14.90 -4.39
C GLY A 25 23.67 -14.64 -3.01
N ALA A 26 24.49 -14.16 -2.06
CA ALA A 26 24.02 -13.92 -0.70
C ALA A 26 22.78 -13.01 -0.77
N PHE A 27 21.63 -13.55 -0.35
CA PHE A 27 20.35 -12.83 -0.30
C PHE A 27 20.37 -11.76 0.81
N VAL A 28 21.23 -10.76 0.64
CA VAL A 28 21.37 -9.62 1.54
C VAL A 28 20.12 -8.75 1.42
N SER A 29 19.46 -8.48 2.55
CA SER A 29 18.29 -7.61 2.62
C SER A 29 18.53 -6.27 1.91
N LYS A 30 17.56 -5.84 1.12
CA LYS A 30 17.49 -4.53 0.47
C LYS A 30 16.61 -3.53 1.22
N ARG A 31 16.02 -3.94 2.33
CA ARG A 31 15.34 -3.02 3.27
C ARG A 31 16.34 -1.97 3.80
N PRO A 32 15.89 -0.75 4.09
CA PRO A 32 16.71 0.21 4.82
C PRO A 32 17.23 -0.35 6.15
N PRO A 33 18.41 0.10 6.61
CA PRO A 33 18.88 -0.15 7.97
C PRO A 33 17.79 0.21 8.99
N LYS A 34 17.68 -0.55 10.09
CA LYS A 34 16.58 -0.38 11.06
C LYS A 34 16.40 1.07 11.53
N ALA A 35 17.49 1.80 11.76
CA ALA A 35 17.47 3.19 12.21
C ALA A 35 16.98 4.20 11.14
N GLN A 36 16.89 3.80 9.88
CA GLN A 36 16.45 4.62 8.76
C GLN A 36 15.03 4.26 8.29
N ARG A 37 14.38 3.26 8.90
CA ARG A 37 13.01 2.88 8.57
C ARG A 37 12.05 3.92 9.11
N ARG A 38 11.13 4.39 8.26
CA ARG A 38 10.19 5.47 8.58
C ARG A 38 9.15 5.06 9.62
N PHE A 39 8.72 3.80 9.60
CA PHE A 39 7.77 3.24 10.55
C PHE A 39 8.09 1.77 10.82
N VAL A 40 8.01 1.34 12.08
CA VAL A 40 8.26 -0.06 12.50
C VAL A 40 7.06 -0.58 13.25
N SER A 41 6.50 -1.70 12.77
CA SER A 41 5.44 -2.45 13.45
C SER A 41 5.98 -3.78 13.96
N LYS A 42 5.73 -4.09 15.24
CA LYS A 42 6.11 -5.38 15.81
C LYS A 42 5.35 -6.53 15.15
N ALA A 43 4.06 -6.33 14.87
CA ALA A 43 3.25 -7.36 14.22
C ALA A 43 3.74 -7.64 12.79
N VAL A 44 4.18 -6.62 12.05
CA VAL A 44 4.74 -6.81 10.69
C VAL A 44 6.07 -7.55 10.73
N GLU A 45 6.99 -7.20 11.64
CA GLU A 45 8.26 -7.94 11.74
C GLU A 45 8.03 -9.42 12.14
N GLN A 46 7.06 -9.70 13.02
CA GLN A 46 6.66 -11.06 13.38
C GLN A 46 6.06 -11.81 12.18
N GLN A 47 5.16 -11.16 11.43
CA GLN A 47 4.58 -11.72 10.21
C GLN A 47 5.66 -12.04 9.17
N ILE A 48 6.65 -11.16 9.02
CA ILE A 48 7.77 -11.38 8.11
C ILE A 48 8.53 -12.65 8.49
N ALA A 49 8.93 -12.78 9.76
CA ALA A 49 9.66 -13.95 10.24
C ALA A 49 8.86 -15.25 10.01
N GLN A 50 7.56 -15.23 10.32
CA GLN A 50 6.68 -16.40 10.17
C GLN A 50 6.49 -16.82 8.70
N ILE A 51 6.25 -15.86 7.80
CA ILE A 51 6.01 -16.17 6.39
C ILE A 51 7.31 -16.58 5.69
N LYS A 52 8.43 -15.91 5.95
CA LYS A 52 9.74 -16.30 5.40
C LYS A 52 10.09 -17.75 5.74
N ALA A 53 9.84 -18.18 6.98
CA ALA A 53 10.11 -19.56 7.41
C ALA A 53 9.24 -20.62 6.70
N ARG A 54 8.14 -20.20 6.03
CA ARG A 54 7.22 -21.09 5.31
C ARG A 54 7.43 -21.06 3.79
N ILE A 55 8.25 -20.15 3.28
CA ILE A 55 8.59 -20.07 1.85
C ILE A 55 9.81 -20.94 1.61
N ALA A 56 9.65 -22.01 0.84
CA ALA A 56 10.73 -22.95 0.53
C ALA A 56 11.82 -22.36 -0.38
N ASP A 57 11.41 -21.50 -1.33
CA ASP A 57 12.31 -20.82 -2.25
C ASP A 57 13.02 -19.65 -1.54
N PRO A 58 14.36 -19.68 -1.39
CA PRO A 58 15.10 -18.64 -0.68
C PRO A 58 15.06 -17.27 -1.37
N GLU A 59 14.98 -17.23 -2.70
CA GLU A 59 14.85 -15.99 -3.46
C GLU A 59 13.47 -15.36 -3.23
N LEU A 60 12.41 -16.17 -3.24
CA LEU A 60 11.06 -15.69 -2.94
C LEU A 60 10.93 -15.21 -1.49
N ALA A 61 11.56 -15.89 -0.53
CA ALA A 61 11.58 -15.46 0.88
C ALA A 61 12.30 -14.11 1.04
N TRP A 62 13.40 -13.91 0.31
CA TRP A 62 14.13 -12.65 0.26
C TRP A 62 13.31 -11.53 -0.40
N LEU A 63 12.66 -11.81 -1.53
CA LEU A 63 11.80 -10.85 -2.22
C LEU A 63 10.64 -10.41 -1.31
N PHE A 64 9.98 -11.36 -0.65
CA PHE A 64 8.92 -11.09 0.31
C PHE A 64 9.40 -10.18 1.45
N GLU A 65 10.57 -10.46 2.04
CA GLU A 65 11.14 -9.61 3.09
C GLU A 65 11.40 -8.17 2.62
N ASN A 66 11.83 -7.98 1.38
CA ASN A 66 12.12 -6.66 0.84
C ASN A 66 10.85 -5.88 0.47
N CYS A 67 9.85 -6.57 -0.09
CA CYS A 67 8.64 -5.95 -0.62
C CYS A 67 7.56 -5.75 0.44
N TYR A 68 7.30 -6.75 1.29
CA TYR A 68 6.17 -6.73 2.20
C TYR A 68 6.17 -5.54 3.17
N PRO A 69 7.30 -5.10 3.78
CA PRO A 69 7.32 -3.92 4.64
C PRO A 69 7.71 -2.62 3.92
N ASN A 70 7.92 -2.62 2.60
CA ASN A 70 8.54 -1.49 1.91
C ASN A 70 7.80 -0.17 2.16
N THR A 71 6.46 -0.19 2.10
CA THR A 71 5.62 0.96 2.46
C THR A 71 5.99 1.53 3.83
N LEU A 72 6.05 0.70 4.87
CA LEU A 72 6.34 1.15 6.24
C LEU A 72 7.79 1.64 6.36
N ASP A 73 8.71 0.95 5.70
CA ASP A 73 10.13 1.27 5.76
C ASP A 73 10.45 2.61 5.08
N THR A 74 9.75 2.99 4.01
CA THR A 74 10.20 4.09 3.12
C THR A 74 9.18 5.20 2.89
N THR A 75 7.88 4.97 3.06
CA THR A 75 6.83 5.91 2.57
C THR A 75 5.95 6.54 3.65
N VAL A 76 5.93 5.99 4.86
CA VAL A 76 4.99 6.40 5.93
C VAL A 76 5.59 7.52 6.77
N GLU A 77 4.90 8.65 6.87
CA GLU A 77 5.23 9.73 7.80
C GLU A 77 4.08 9.91 8.79
N THR A 78 4.33 9.60 10.06
CA THR A 78 3.32 9.73 11.12
C THR A 78 3.53 11.01 11.92
N GLY A 79 2.43 11.63 12.34
CA GLY A 79 2.47 12.86 13.12
C GLY A 79 1.15 13.11 13.85
N THR A 80 0.89 14.39 14.08
CA THR A 80 -0.34 14.90 14.68
C THR A 80 -0.76 16.14 13.90
N ARG A 81 -2.04 16.22 13.50
CA ARG A 81 -2.63 17.38 12.82
C ARG A 81 -3.92 17.74 13.55
N ASN A 82 -4.08 19.01 13.92
CA ASN A 82 -5.27 19.50 14.65
C ASN A 82 -5.58 18.67 15.92
N GLY A 83 -4.55 18.25 16.65
CA GLY A 83 -4.68 17.43 17.87
C GLY A 83 -5.03 15.95 17.63
N LYS A 84 -5.18 15.51 16.37
CA LYS A 84 -5.52 14.13 16.01
C LYS A 84 -4.32 13.41 15.36
N PRO A 85 -4.26 12.06 15.42
CA PRO A 85 -3.28 11.30 14.65
C PRO A 85 -3.30 11.71 13.17
N ASP A 86 -2.12 11.78 12.58
CA ASP A 86 -1.95 12.06 11.16
C ASP A 86 -0.97 11.07 10.56
N THR A 87 -1.22 10.61 9.35
CA THR A 87 -0.30 9.76 8.59
C THR A 87 -0.36 10.12 7.13
N PHE A 88 0.78 10.53 6.59
CA PHE A 88 0.98 10.81 5.18
C PHE A 88 1.76 9.65 4.56
N VAL A 89 1.32 9.15 3.40
CA VAL A 89 1.96 8.02 2.74
C VAL A 89 2.30 8.42 1.30
N ILE A 90 3.58 8.62 1.01
CA ILE A 90 4.01 8.93 -0.35
C ILE A 90 3.97 7.69 -1.25
N THR A 91 3.93 7.87 -2.56
CA THR A 91 3.93 6.72 -3.48
C THR A 91 5.28 5.99 -3.51
N GLY A 92 6.37 6.72 -3.24
CA GLY A 92 7.73 6.21 -3.26
C GLY A 92 8.70 7.29 -3.73
N ASP A 93 9.13 7.20 -4.99
CA ASP A 93 9.99 8.18 -5.65
C ASP A 93 9.29 9.52 -5.95
N ILE A 94 7.96 9.55 -5.96
CA ILE A 94 7.16 10.78 -6.04
C ILE A 94 6.77 11.20 -4.63
N HIS A 95 7.21 12.39 -4.23
CA HIS A 95 6.97 12.94 -2.89
C HIS A 95 5.58 13.59 -2.76
N ALA A 96 4.54 12.80 -3.04
CA ALA A 96 3.14 13.18 -2.90
C ALA A 96 2.30 11.93 -2.54
N MET A 97 1.13 12.15 -1.94
CA MET A 97 0.21 11.09 -1.56
C MET A 97 -0.93 11.01 -2.56
N TRP A 98 -1.09 9.85 -3.19
CA TRP A 98 -2.30 9.50 -3.93
C TRP A 98 -3.31 8.85 -3.00
N LEU A 99 -4.60 9.19 -3.13
CA LEU A 99 -5.67 8.56 -2.34
C LEU A 99 -5.76 7.05 -2.61
N ARG A 100 -5.59 6.65 -3.88
CA ARG A 100 -5.50 5.25 -4.29
C ARG A 100 -4.30 4.54 -3.66
N ASP A 101 -3.10 5.04 -3.94
CA ASP A 101 -1.85 4.37 -3.62
C ASP A 101 -1.69 4.24 -2.10
N SER A 102 -1.92 5.32 -1.36
CA SER A 102 -1.84 5.30 0.11
C SER A 102 -2.76 4.26 0.75
N SER A 103 -3.95 4.05 0.19
CA SER A 103 -4.90 3.02 0.65
C SER A 103 -4.42 1.61 0.29
N ALA A 104 -3.95 1.42 -0.95
CA ALA A 104 -3.53 0.12 -1.46
C ALA A 104 -2.24 -0.37 -0.77
N GLN A 105 -1.27 0.53 -0.58
CA GLN A 105 0.02 0.26 0.04
C GLN A 105 -0.11 -0.29 1.47
N VAL A 106 -1.06 0.22 2.26
CA VAL A 106 -1.23 -0.22 3.66
C VAL A 106 -2.24 -1.35 3.84
N HIS A 107 -3.04 -1.68 2.82
CA HIS A 107 -4.09 -2.69 2.90
C HIS A 107 -3.60 -4.06 3.44
N PRO A 108 -2.43 -4.58 3.06
CA PRO A 108 -1.94 -5.87 3.58
C PRO A 108 -1.67 -5.91 5.09
N TYR A 109 -1.59 -4.75 5.76
CA TYR A 109 -1.34 -4.67 7.21
C TYR A 109 -2.63 -4.57 8.04
N VAL A 110 -3.80 -4.41 7.40
CA VAL A 110 -5.09 -4.29 8.09
C VAL A 110 -5.36 -5.44 9.08
N PRO A 111 -5.14 -6.73 8.74
CA PRO A 111 -5.37 -7.83 9.68
C PRO A 111 -4.50 -7.76 10.93
N LEU A 112 -3.33 -7.11 10.85
CA LEU A 112 -2.36 -6.98 11.93
C LEU A 112 -2.71 -5.84 12.90
N ALA A 113 -3.51 -4.86 12.46
CA ALA A 113 -3.84 -3.68 13.24
C ALA A 113 -4.58 -4.00 14.54
N LYS A 114 -5.36 -5.10 14.61
CA LYS A 114 -6.10 -5.48 15.83
C LYS A 114 -5.18 -5.65 17.05
N HIS A 115 -3.92 -6.05 16.83
CA HIS A 115 -2.98 -6.41 17.89
C HIS A 115 -1.76 -5.47 17.97
N ASP A 116 -1.72 -4.42 17.17
CA ASP A 116 -0.59 -3.48 17.12
C ASP A 116 -1.11 -2.03 17.27
N PRO A 117 -1.00 -1.43 18.48
CA PRO A 117 -1.44 -0.07 18.72
C PRO A 117 -0.77 0.98 17.82
N ALA A 118 0.49 0.76 17.40
CA ALA A 118 1.16 1.67 16.50
C ALA A 118 0.53 1.62 15.10
N LEU A 119 0.21 0.42 14.60
CA LEU A 119 -0.54 0.28 13.35
C LEU A 119 -1.93 0.92 13.45
N ARG A 120 -2.65 0.74 14.57
CA ARG A 120 -3.95 1.42 14.78
C ARG A 120 -3.82 2.93 14.68
N ARG A 121 -2.81 3.50 15.32
CA ARG A 121 -2.54 4.94 15.25
C ARG A 121 -2.21 5.39 13.82
N MET A 122 -1.44 4.59 13.08
CA MET A 122 -1.09 4.85 11.67
C MET A 122 -2.33 4.83 10.76
N PHE A 123 -3.19 3.81 10.89
CA PHE A 123 -4.45 3.74 10.14
C PHE A 123 -5.42 4.87 10.50
N HIS A 124 -5.55 5.20 11.79
CA HIS A 124 -6.33 6.37 12.23
C HIS A 124 -5.81 7.64 11.52
N GLY A 125 -4.50 7.86 11.59
CA GLY A 125 -3.87 9.01 10.95
C GLY A 125 -4.09 9.06 9.44
N LEU A 126 -4.04 7.91 8.75
CA LEU A 126 -4.23 7.85 7.31
C LEU A 126 -5.68 8.16 6.92
N ILE A 127 -6.65 7.58 7.62
CA ILE A 127 -8.09 7.83 7.38
C ILE A 127 -8.39 9.33 7.57
N GLN A 128 -7.83 9.95 8.61
CA GLN A 128 -7.97 11.38 8.86
C GLN A 128 -7.26 12.25 7.82
N ARG A 129 -6.08 11.83 7.36
CA ARG A 129 -5.36 12.52 6.28
C ARG A 129 -6.14 12.46 4.97
N GLN A 130 -6.67 11.29 4.60
CA GLN A 130 -7.48 11.11 3.40
C GLN A 130 -8.79 11.91 3.45
N ALA A 131 -9.47 11.97 4.60
CA ALA A 131 -10.65 12.82 4.79
C ALA A 131 -10.35 14.31 4.55
N ALA A 132 -9.22 14.81 5.07
CA ALA A 132 -8.80 16.18 4.82
C ALA A 132 -8.46 16.45 3.35
N CYS A 133 -7.81 15.50 2.68
CA CYS A 133 -7.54 15.58 1.24
C CYS A 133 -8.82 15.65 0.40
N ILE A 134 -9.81 14.77 0.68
CA ILE A 134 -11.12 14.80 0.02
C ILE A 134 -11.83 16.14 0.24
N THR A 135 -11.74 16.69 1.46
CA THR A 135 -12.36 17.98 1.81
C THR A 135 -11.66 19.15 1.10
N LEU A 136 -10.34 19.09 0.94
CA LEU A 136 -9.57 20.09 0.20
C LEU A 136 -9.99 20.13 -1.27
N ASP A 137 -9.96 18.99 -1.96
CA ASP A 137 -10.43 18.88 -3.33
C ASP A 137 -10.85 17.45 -3.69
N PRO A 138 -12.16 17.16 -3.84
CA PRO A 138 -12.62 15.83 -4.18
C PRO A 138 -12.38 15.45 -5.64
N TYR A 139 -11.92 16.37 -6.48
CA TYR A 139 -11.53 16.10 -7.86
C TYR A 139 -10.04 15.80 -8.03
N ALA A 140 -9.25 15.96 -6.97
CA ALA A 140 -7.82 15.70 -7.00
C ALA A 140 -7.48 14.25 -6.69
N ASN A 141 -6.50 13.71 -7.41
CA ASN A 141 -5.95 12.37 -7.17
C ASN A 141 -4.73 12.42 -6.22
N ALA A 142 -3.96 13.51 -6.22
CA ALA A 142 -2.71 13.63 -5.48
C ALA A 142 -2.60 14.88 -4.59
N PHE A 143 -1.92 14.73 -3.45
CA PHE A 143 -1.79 15.76 -2.42
C PHE A 143 -0.35 15.89 -1.93
N LEU A 144 0.03 17.09 -1.46
CA LEU A 144 1.37 17.41 -0.96
C LEU A 144 1.43 17.34 0.57
N PRO A 145 2.57 16.95 1.16
CA PRO A 145 2.70 16.71 2.60
C PRO A 145 2.53 17.97 3.45
N ASP A 146 3.15 19.09 3.02
CA ASP A 146 3.16 20.37 3.73
C ASP A 146 1.94 21.26 3.44
N GLY A 147 1.12 20.89 2.44
CA GLY A 147 -0.02 21.68 1.99
C GLY A 147 0.32 23.01 1.30
N GLN A 148 1.60 23.32 1.07
CA GLN A 148 2.06 24.63 0.60
C GLN A 148 3.12 24.58 -0.51
N THR A 149 3.84 23.48 -0.71
CA THR A 149 4.93 23.41 -1.70
C THR A 149 4.45 23.53 -3.14
N GLN A 150 5.44 23.75 -4.01
CA GLN A 150 5.28 23.71 -5.46
C GLN A 150 4.71 22.36 -5.92
N ARG A 151 3.71 22.46 -6.80
CA ARG A 151 3.01 21.33 -7.45
C ARG A 151 3.99 20.39 -8.15
N LEU A 152 3.54 19.17 -8.43
CA LEU A 152 4.33 18.18 -9.16
C LEU A 152 4.73 18.73 -10.54
N LYS A 153 5.96 18.48 -10.96
CA LYS A 153 6.59 19.12 -12.13
C LYS A 153 5.72 19.07 -13.39
N TRP A 154 5.04 17.94 -13.64
CA TRP A 154 4.18 17.76 -14.82
C TRP A 154 2.81 18.44 -14.69
N SER A 155 2.35 18.74 -13.49
CA SER A 155 1.06 19.41 -13.22
C SER A 155 1.14 20.94 -13.24
N LEU A 156 2.34 21.52 -13.42
CA LEU A 156 2.55 22.97 -13.35
C LEU A 156 1.73 23.75 -14.39
N ASN A 157 1.53 23.15 -15.56
CA ASN A 157 0.85 23.76 -16.70
C ASN A 157 -0.58 23.21 -16.92
N ASP A 158 -1.13 22.44 -15.97
CA ASP A 158 -2.49 21.93 -16.08
C ASP A 158 -3.50 23.09 -16.11
N ILE A 159 -4.45 23.02 -17.04
CA ILE A 159 -5.55 23.99 -17.17
C ILE A 159 -6.72 23.49 -16.33
N THR A 160 -6.67 23.76 -15.02
CA THR A 160 -7.67 23.33 -14.03
C THR A 160 -7.60 24.22 -12.79
N GLU A 161 -8.63 24.18 -11.94
CA GLU A 161 -8.61 24.89 -10.65
C GLU A 161 -7.66 24.21 -9.68
N MET A 162 -6.41 24.66 -9.61
CA MET A 162 -5.42 24.13 -8.66
C MET A 162 -5.47 24.87 -7.34
N LYS A 163 -5.60 24.11 -6.23
CA LYS A 163 -5.57 24.64 -4.86
C LYS A 163 -4.23 24.37 -4.18
N PRO A 164 -3.78 25.22 -3.24
CA PRO A 164 -2.63 24.91 -2.39
C PRO A 164 -2.79 23.54 -1.72
N GLY A 165 -1.72 22.73 -1.74
CA GLY A 165 -1.71 21.38 -1.21
C GLY A 165 -2.19 20.28 -2.18
N VAL A 166 -2.73 20.63 -3.35
CA VAL A 166 -3.02 19.68 -4.42
C VAL A 166 -1.78 19.45 -5.27
N GLY A 167 -1.32 18.19 -5.33
CA GLY A 167 -0.15 17.78 -6.09
C GLY A 167 -0.45 17.56 -7.58
N GLU A 168 -1.62 16.98 -7.88
CA GLU A 168 -2.17 16.77 -9.22
C GLU A 168 -3.71 16.70 -9.11
N ARG A 169 -4.42 17.19 -10.13
CA ARG A 169 -5.89 17.27 -10.13
C ARG A 169 -6.54 16.53 -11.30
N LYS A 170 -6.24 15.24 -11.43
CA LYS A 170 -6.97 14.36 -12.34
C LYS A 170 -8.15 13.72 -11.62
N TRP A 171 -9.36 13.95 -12.14
CA TRP A 171 -10.56 13.35 -11.59
C TRP A 171 -10.60 11.86 -11.88
N GLU A 172 -10.50 11.07 -10.83
CA GLU A 172 -10.47 9.61 -10.85
C GLU A 172 -11.49 9.10 -9.83
N VAL A 173 -12.55 8.42 -10.27
CA VAL A 173 -13.63 7.95 -9.38
C VAL A 173 -13.07 7.10 -8.23
N ASP A 174 -12.06 6.27 -8.52
CA ASP A 174 -11.44 5.39 -7.53
C ASP A 174 -10.68 6.15 -6.44
N SER A 175 -10.23 7.39 -6.69
CA SER A 175 -9.58 8.21 -5.67
C SER A 175 -10.50 8.47 -4.47
N LEU A 176 -11.83 8.50 -4.67
CA LEU A 176 -12.79 8.61 -3.57
C LEU A 176 -13.20 7.23 -3.01
N CYS A 177 -13.08 6.15 -3.78
CA CYS A 177 -13.44 4.80 -3.37
C CYS A 177 -12.36 4.14 -2.48
N TYR A 178 -11.08 4.35 -2.77
CA TYR A 178 -9.98 3.72 -2.04
C TYR A 178 -9.94 4.11 -0.55
N PRO A 179 -10.11 5.39 -0.17
CA PRO A 179 -10.25 5.80 1.24
C PRO A 179 -11.42 5.12 1.95
N ILE A 180 -12.57 5.00 1.30
CA ILE A 180 -13.75 4.31 1.86
C ILE A 180 -13.43 2.82 2.06
N ARG A 181 -12.81 2.18 1.07
CA ARG A 181 -12.43 0.77 1.13
C ARG A 181 -11.48 0.50 2.30
N ILE A 182 -10.41 1.28 2.45
CA ILE A 182 -9.42 1.04 3.51
C ILE A 182 -10.00 1.34 4.90
N ALA A 183 -10.79 2.40 5.03
CA ALA A 183 -11.43 2.75 6.29
C ALA A 183 -12.45 1.68 6.73
N HIS A 184 -13.28 1.18 5.80
CA HIS A 184 -14.18 0.06 6.07
C HIS A 184 -13.41 -1.22 6.44
N ALA A 185 -12.36 -1.58 5.71
CA ALA A 185 -11.54 -2.75 6.02
C ALA A 185 -10.91 -2.64 7.43
N TYR A 186 -10.38 -1.47 7.78
CA TYR A 186 -9.84 -1.17 9.11
C TYR A 186 -10.90 -1.38 10.21
N TRP A 187 -12.08 -0.77 10.05
CA TRP A 187 -13.17 -0.88 11.02
C TRP A 187 -13.60 -2.34 11.20
N ARG A 188 -13.79 -3.08 10.11
CA ARG A 188 -14.19 -4.49 10.17
C ARG A 188 -13.14 -5.38 10.84
N ALA A 189 -11.86 -5.11 10.65
CA ALA A 189 -10.79 -5.90 11.25
C ALA A 189 -10.55 -5.58 12.73
N THR A 190 -10.75 -4.34 13.16
CA THR A 190 -10.35 -3.85 14.49
C THR A 190 -11.52 -3.56 15.43
N GLY A 191 -12.71 -3.30 14.90
CA GLY A 191 -13.85 -2.75 15.65
C GLY A 191 -13.66 -1.29 16.07
N ASP A 192 -12.55 -0.65 15.68
CA ASP A 192 -12.22 0.70 16.10
C ASP A 192 -12.96 1.73 15.26
N ALA A 193 -13.81 2.51 15.93
CA ALA A 193 -14.58 3.57 15.30
C ALA A 193 -13.98 4.98 15.49
N ALA A 194 -12.86 5.12 16.20
CA ALA A 194 -12.26 6.42 16.53
C ALA A 194 -11.95 7.31 15.31
N PRO A 195 -11.54 6.79 14.14
CA PRO A 195 -11.28 7.63 12.96
C PRO A 195 -12.54 8.20 12.28
N PHE A 196 -13.75 7.73 12.62
CA PHE A 196 -15.01 8.13 11.96
C PHE A 196 -15.72 9.27 12.69
N ASP A 197 -15.00 10.38 12.87
CA ASP A 197 -15.53 11.57 13.51
C ASP A 197 -16.27 12.50 12.51
N ASP A 198 -16.53 13.73 12.93
CA ASP A 198 -17.24 14.71 12.13
C ASP A 198 -16.45 15.15 10.87
N ASP A 199 -15.12 15.13 10.91
CA ASP A 199 -14.28 15.45 9.74
C ASP A 199 -14.45 14.36 8.69
N TRP A 200 -14.42 13.08 9.10
CA TRP A 200 -14.71 11.95 8.21
C TRP A 200 -16.13 12.04 7.64
N ARG A 201 -17.13 12.29 8.49
CA ARG A 201 -18.52 12.41 8.06
C ARG A 201 -18.69 13.51 7.01
N ALA A 202 -18.10 14.68 7.24
CA ALA A 202 -18.15 15.79 6.31
C ALA A 202 -17.51 15.42 4.96
N ALA A 203 -16.33 14.78 4.97
CA ALA A 203 -15.67 14.30 3.77
C ALA A 203 -16.55 13.32 2.97
N MET A 204 -17.26 12.40 3.63
CA MET A 204 -18.16 11.46 2.95
C MET A 204 -19.37 12.15 2.31
N HIS A 205 -19.90 13.21 2.91
CA HIS A 205 -20.92 14.05 2.25
C HIS A 205 -20.36 14.73 1.00
N VAL A 206 -19.12 15.18 1.02
CA VAL A 206 -18.42 15.72 -0.16
C VAL A 206 -18.29 14.65 -1.24
N VAL A 207 -17.95 13.41 -0.90
CA VAL A 207 -17.89 12.30 -1.87
C VAL A 207 -19.23 12.10 -2.58
N VAL A 208 -20.33 11.96 -1.81
CA VAL A 208 -21.67 11.75 -2.39
C VAL A 208 -22.09 12.93 -3.26
N LYS A 209 -21.82 14.17 -2.82
CA LYS A 209 -22.08 15.37 -3.62
C LYS A 209 -21.32 15.35 -4.94
N THR A 210 -20.03 14.96 -4.90
CA THR A 210 -19.16 14.89 -6.06
C THR A 210 -19.65 13.84 -7.06
N PHE A 211 -20.00 12.63 -6.58
CA PHE A 211 -20.55 11.58 -7.44
C PHE A 211 -21.85 12.00 -8.12
N ARG A 212 -22.79 12.63 -7.39
CA ARG A 212 -24.03 13.16 -7.99
C ARG A 212 -23.74 14.24 -9.04
N ALA A 213 -22.84 15.17 -8.76
CA ALA A 213 -22.46 16.19 -9.72
C ALA A 213 -21.83 15.61 -11.00
N GLN A 214 -21.14 14.46 -10.91
CA GLN A 214 -20.53 13.80 -12.06
C GLN A 214 -21.46 12.86 -12.83
N GLN A 215 -22.74 12.75 -12.44
CA GLN A 215 -23.77 12.11 -13.26
C GLN A 215 -24.14 12.96 -14.48
N ARG A 216 -23.83 14.28 -14.44
CA ARG A 216 -24.12 15.28 -15.47
C ARG A 216 -25.61 15.27 -15.88
#